data_AF-A0A1J5PCB6-F1
#
_entry.id   AF-A0A1J5PCB6-F1
#
_cell.length_a   1.000
_cell.length_b   1.000
_cell.length_c   1.000
_cell.angle_alpha   90.00
_cell.angle_beta   90.00
_cell.angle_gamma   90.00
#
_symmetry.space_group_name_H-M   'P 1'
#
loop_
_entity.id
_entity.type
_entity.pdbx_description
1 polymer ?
#
loop_
_entity_poly.entity_id
_entity_poly.type
_entity_poly.pdbx_seq_one_letter_code
_entity_poly.pdbx_strand_id
1 'polypeptide(L)'
;MNAFYLAVSLIIMGVGFLKPNISSVVGQLYPQGDPRRDSGFTLYYYGVNLGAFWASVLCAVLGQSLGWWAGFGLAGVGMAAGLIVFILGKPLLQGKGESPNPELLTRPLFGPINRERLIYLCGLLGVGGVWLLVPHKDIVGTALKLSSAASALFIVWILVFLCKTWVERQRMMLAVILVLGAVVFFTLFEQAGTSLNLFEQVHGDSRDRGQAMVDLLAQYQEAGLALQAQELPDYLPVYLEYCSVLDPGAARDALEEVALLVAHLAAALDRRESSWAAVAAAVCRLAGVDWRALIAQEARQEAQSPTPGPREGQREGLPADWTPAGLDAVWAEEPVDFLGACNPQHSTPSVQPVQFIARAAHSHPAGD
;
A
#
# COMPACT_ATOMS: atom_id res chain seq x y z
N MET A 1 2.95 28.58 12.01
CA MET A 1 3.52 27.38 12.65
C MET A 1 2.47 26.77 13.58
N ASN A 2 2.23 25.46 13.52
CA ASN A 2 1.59 24.60 14.56
C ASN A 2 0.14 24.10 14.45
N ALA A 3 -0.73 24.55 13.53
CA ALA A 3 -2.06 23.93 13.39
C ALA A 3 -1.98 22.48 12.86
N PHE A 4 -1.10 22.24 11.88
CA PHE A 4 -0.84 20.91 11.33
C PHE A 4 -0.29 19.95 12.40
N TYR A 5 0.78 20.34 13.10
CA TYR A 5 1.36 19.50 14.15
C TYR A 5 0.38 19.23 15.29
N LEU A 6 -0.42 20.22 15.68
CA LEU A 6 -1.45 20.02 16.69
C LEU A 6 -2.51 19.02 16.22
N ALA A 7 -2.97 19.13 14.97
CA ALA A 7 -3.93 18.19 14.38
C ALA A 7 -3.35 16.76 14.35
N VAL A 8 -2.10 16.60 13.91
CA VAL A 8 -1.41 15.31 13.92
C VAL A 8 -1.28 14.75 15.35
N SER A 9 -0.94 15.57 16.34
CA SER A 9 -0.85 15.13 17.74
C SER A 9 -2.20 14.69 18.32
N LEU A 10 -3.28 15.41 18.00
CA LEU A 10 -4.65 15.03 18.37
C LEU A 10 -5.04 13.70 17.73
N ILE A 11 -4.71 13.48 16.46
CA ILE A 11 -4.98 12.22 15.76
C ILE A 11 -4.16 11.07 16.38
N ILE A 12 -2.86 11.26 16.62
CA ILE A 12 -2.00 10.23 17.24
C ILE A 12 -2.56 9.79 18.59
N MET A 13 -2.89 10.75 19.46
CA MET A 13 -3.46 10.45 20.78
C MET A 13 -4.86 9.81 20.66
N GLY A 14 -5.72 10.34 19.81
CA GLY A 14 -7.08 9.84 19.61
C GLY A 14 -7.11 8.41 19.07
N VAL A 15 -6.34 8.12 18.01
CA VAL A 15 -6.23 6.78 17.42
C VAL A 15 -5.59 5.81 18.42
N GLY A 16 -4.61 6.26 19.20
CA GLY A 16 -3.99 5.48 20.27
C GLY A 16 -4.99 5.00 21.32
N PHE A 17 -6.00 5.82 21.65
CA PHE A 17 -7.08 5.40 22.55
C PHE A 17 -8.19 4.61 21.87
N LEU A 18 -8.50 4.88 20.60
CA LEU A 18 -9.66 4.27 19.94
C LEU A 18 -9.36 2.89 19.35
N LYS A 19 -8.29 2.78 18.54
CA LYS A 19 -8.03 1.60 17.68
C LYS A 19 -7.81 0.29 18.45
N PRO A 20 -6.97 0.21 19.50
CA PRO A 20 -6.77 -1.04 20.24
C PRO A 20 -7.95 -1.40 21.16
N ASN A 21 -8.74 -0.40 21.58
CA ASN A 21 -9.81 -0.62 22.55
C ASN A 21 -11.12 -1.06 21.87
N ILE A 22 -11.48 -0.50 20.72
CA ILE A 22 -12.76 -0.83 20.05
C ILE A 22 -12.82 -2.29 19.60
N SER A 23 -11.72 -2.86 19.11
CA SER A 23 -11.65 -4.27 18.73
C SER A 23 -11.80 -5.21 19.94
N SER A 24 -11.30 -4.80 21.10
CA SER A 24 -11.51 -5.51 22.37
C SER A 24 -12.98 -5.49 22.78
N VAL A 25 -13.66 -4.34 22.66
CA VAL A 25 -15.11 -4.24 22.94
C VAL A 25 -15.91 -5.20 22.05
N VAL A 26 -15.64 -5.23 20.74
CA VAL A 26 -16.28 -6.18 19.83
C VAL A 26 -16.02 -7.62 20.27
N GLY A 27 -14.79 -7.95 20.66
CA GLY A 27 -14.43 -9.28 21.16
C GLY A 27 -15.16 -9.68 22.46
N GLN A 28 -15.50 -8.72 23.32
CA GLN A 28 -16.19 -8.96 24.59
C GLN A 28 -17.71 -9.16 24.45
N LEU A 29 -18.30 -8.80 23.31
CA LEU A 29 -19.72 -9.04 23.03
C LEU A 29 -20.04 -10.52 22.87
N TYR A 30 -19.04 -11.33 22.49
CA TYR A 30 -19.18 -12.75 22.24
C TYR A 30 -18.56 -13.57 23.37
N PRO A 31 -19.30 -14.47 24.03
CA PRO A 31 -18.73 -15.43 24.98
C PRO A 31 -17.62 -16.30 24.35
N GLN A 32 -16.74 -16.86 25.18
CA GLN A 32 -15.74 -17.79 24.68
C GLN A 32 -16.41 -19.02 24.03
N GLY A 33 -16.02 -19.32 22.80
CA GLY A 33 -16.57 -20.43 22.01
C GLY A 33 -17.83 -20.11 21.20
N ASP A 34 -18.31 -18.86 21.19
CA ASP A 34 -19.44 -18.45 20.33
C ASP A 34 -19.02 -18.45 18.85
N PRO A 35 -19.65 -19.26 17.98
CA PRO A 35 -19.31 -19.34 16.55
C PRO A 35 -19.58 -18.04 15.78
N ARG A 36 -20.39 -17.12 16.34
CA ARG A 36 -20.70 -15.83 15.71
C ARG A 36 -19.58 -14.80 15.87
N ARG A 37 -18.60 -15.07 16.74
CA ARG A 37 -17.50 -14.14 17.03
C ARG A 37 -16.72 -13.80 15.75
N ASP A 38 -16.37 -14.80 14.97
CA ASP A 38 -15.57 -14.62 13.76
C ASP A 38 -16.35 -13.82 12.71
N SER A 39 -17.63 -14.15 12.48
CA SER A 39 -18.51 -13.37 11.60
C SER A 39 -18.72 -11.94 12.09
N GLY A 40 -18.74 -11.71 13.41
CA GLY A 40 -18.78 -10.38 14.01
C GLY A 40 -17.54 -9.56 13.69
N PHE A 41 -16.34 -10.16 13.79
CA PHE A 41 -15.09 -9.53 13.37
C PHE A 41 -15.05 -9.27 11.85
N THR A 42 -15.58 -10.19 11.04
CA THR A 42 -15.71 -9.99 9.60
C THR A 42 -16.56 -8.77 9.27
N LEU A 43 -17.72 -8.60 9.91
CA LEU A 43 -18.57 -7.42 9.72
C LEU A 43 -17.87 -6.13 10.18
N TYR A 44 -17.14 -6.19 11.30
CA TYR A 44 -16.32 -5.06 11.76
C TYR A 44 -15.27 -4.65 10.72
N TYR A 45 -14.55 -5.61 10.14
CA TYR A 45 -13.54 -5.31 9.11
C TYR A 45 -14.15 -4.83 7.79
N TYR A 46 -15.33 -5.33 7.40
CA TYR A 46 -16.08 -4.76 6.28
C TYR A 46 -16.39 -3.28 6.50
N GLY A 47 -16.78 -2.89 7.71
CA GLY A 47 -16.99 -1.49 8.06
C GLY A 47 -15.74 -0.64 7.89
N VAL A 48 -14.56 -1.15 8.29
CA VAL A 48 -13.28 -0.46 8.11
C VAL A 48 -12.96 -0.25 6.62
N ASN A 49 -13.07 -1.31 5.81
CA ASN A 49 -12.77 -1.23 4.38
C ASN A 49 -13.74 -0.31 3.62
N LEU A 50 -15.05 -0.40 3.92
CA LEU A 50 -16.05 0.46 3.33
C LEU A 50 -15.86 1.93 3.73
N GLY A 51 -15.49 2.18 4.99
CA GLY A 51 -15.15 3.52 5.47
C GLY A 51 -13.91 4.08 4.76
N ALA A 52 -12.86 3.27 4.59
CA ALA A 52 -11.65 3.66 3.86
C ALA A 52 -11.96 3.99 2.39
N PHE A 53 -12.79 3.19 1.73
CA PHE A 53 -13.24 3.46 0.36
C PHE A 53 -13.95 4.82 0.24
N TRP A 54 -15.00 5.06 1.04
CA TRP A 54 -15.75 6.31 0.97
C TRP A 54 -14.93 7.52 1.43
N ALA A 55 -14.06 7.37 2.43
CA ALA A 55 -13.18 8.45 2.86
C ALA A 55 -12.20 8.83 1.74
N SER A 56 -11.58 7.85 1.06
CA SER A 56 -10.66 8.10 -0.05
C SER A 56 -11.36 8.81 -1.21
N VAL A 57 -12.57 8.40 -1.58
CA VAL A 57 -13.33 9.02 -2.67
C VAL A 57 -13.80 10.42 -2.27
N LEU A 58 -14.53 10.55 -1.17
CA LEU A 58 -15.19 11.81 -0.82
C LEU A 58 -14.19 12.90 -0.41
N CYS A 59 -13.19 12.56 0.40
CA CYS A 59 -12.18 13.54 0.82
C CYS A 59 -11.32 14.00 -0.37
N ALA A 60 -11.00 13.12 -1.31
CA ALA A 60 -10.26 13.49 -2.52
C ALA A 60 -11.10 14.40 -3.44
N VAL A 61 -12.34 14.02 -3.73
CA VAL A 61 -13.25 14.81 -4.58
C VAL A 61 -13.49 16.20 -3.99
N LEU A 62 -13.76 16.30 -2.69
CA LEU A 62 -13.93 17.61 -2.03
C LEU A 62 -12.61 18.39 -1.97
N GLY A 63 -11.49 17.70 -1.75
CA GLY A 63 -10.16 18.30 -1.76
C GLY A 63 -9.80 18.95 -3.09
N GLN A 64 -10.13 18.30 -4.21
CA GLN A 64 -9.88 18.82 -5.56
C GLN A 64 -10.88 19.90 -5.99
N SER A 65 -12.16 19.75 -5.65
CA SER A 65 -13.21 20.66 -6.13
C SER A 65 -13.37 21.95 -5.32
N LEU A 66 -13.30 21.86 -3.99
CA LEU A 66 -13.54 22.99 -3.06
C LEU A 66 -12.28 23.42 -2.30
N GLY A 67 -11.23 22.59 -2.37
CA GLY A 67 -9.95 22.79 -1.71
C GLY A 67 -9.73 21.83 -0.53
N TRP A 68 -8.46 21.60 -0.21
CA TRP A 68 -8.03 20.62 0.80
C TRP A 68 -8.62 20.82 2.20
N TRP A 69 -8.94 22.06 2.57
CA TRP A 69 -9.62 22.36 3.84
C TRP A 69 -10.99 21.68 3.93
N ALA A 70 -11.72 21.54 2.81
CA ALA A 70 -13.02 20.89 2.76
C ALA A 70 -12.88 19.36 2.88
N GLY A 71 -11.85 18.78 2.26
CA GLY A 71 -11.52 17.37 2.42
C GLY A 71 -11.16 17.00 3.86
N PHE A 72 -10.28 17.78 4.50
CA PHE A 72 -9.95 17.59 5.92
C PHE A 72 -11.15 17.89 6.85
N GLY A 73 -11.97 18.88 6.51
CA GLY A 73 -13.20 19.19 7.23
C GLY A 73 -14.20 18.04 7.20
N LEU A 74 -14.39 17.41 6.04
CA LEU A 74 -15.26 16.24 5.87
C LEU A 74 -14.80 15.07 6.75
N ALA A 75 -13.49 14.81 6.84
CA ALA A 75 -12.96 13.79 7.73
C ALA A 75 -13.31 14.07 9.20
N GLY A 76 -13.25 15.34 9.63
CA GLY A 76 -13.70 15.78 10.94
C GLY A 76 -15.20 15.56 11.17
N VAL A 77 -16.03 15.88 10.18
CA VAL A 77 -17.49 15.60 10.22
C VAL A 77 -17.76 14.11 10.33
N GLY A 78 -17.03 13.27 9.58
CA GLY A 78 -17.12 11.82 9.66
C GLY A 78 -16.81 11.29 11.06
N MET A 79 -15.75 11.80 11.70
CA MET A 79 -15.40 11.46 13.08
C MET A 79 -16.49 11.90 14.07
N ALA A 80 -17.06 13.10 13.91
CA ALA A 80 -18.15 13.59 14.75
C ALA A 80 -19.42 12.72 14.61
N ALA A 81 -19.78 12.35 13.38
CA ALA A 81 -20.89 11.44 13.11
C ALA A 81 -20.63 10.05 13.73
N GLY A 82 -19.41 9.53 13.61
CA GLY A 82 -19.01 8.28 14.26
C GLY A 82 -19.12 8.33 15.78
N LEU A 83 -18.74 9.46 16.40
CA LEU A 83 -18.91 9.67 17.84
C LEU A 83 -20.38 9.71 18.24
N ILE A 84 -21.24 10.38 17.47
CA ILE A 84 -22.68 10.42 17.73
C ILE A 84 -23.27 9.01 17.66
N VAL A 85 -22.96 8.25 16.62
CA VAL A 85 -23.41 6.85 16.47
C VAL A 85 -22.89 5.98 17.61
N PHE A 86 -21.64 6.18 18.05
CA PHE A 86 -21.09 5.45 19.20
C PHE A 86 -21.84 5.77 20.51
N ILE A 87 -22.15 7.05 20.76
CA ILE A 87 -22.90 7.46 21.96
C ILE A 87 -24.32 6.87 21.94
N LEU A 88 -25.01 6.95 20.80
CA LEU A 88 -26.34 6.37 20.61
C LEU A 88 -26.32 4.83 20.69
N GLY A 89 -25.24 4.22 20.21
CA GLY A 89 -25.03 2.78 20.20
C GLY A 89 -24.51 2.20 21.51
N LYS A 90 -23.98 3.03 22.41
CA LYS A 90 -23.39 2.61 23.69
C LYS A 90 -24.31 1.66 24.50
N PRO A 91 -25.63 1.88 24.60
CA PRO A 91 -26.54 0.96 25.31
C PRO A 91 -26.55 -0.46 24.72
N LEU A 92 -26.32 -0.63 23.41
CA LEU A 92 -26.28 -1.94 22.77
C LEU A 92 -25.05 -2.76 23.18
N LEU A 93 -24.01 -2.12 23.73
CA LEU A 93 -22.80 -2.80 24.18
C LEU A 93 -22.98 -3.54 25.52
N GLN A 94 -24.15 -3.43 26.17
CA GLN A 94 -24.48 -4.17 27.41
C GLN A 94 -23.41 -3.99 28.53
N GLY A 95 -22.83 -2.78 28.63
CA GLY A 95 -21.77 -2.48 29.59
C GLY A 95 -20.41 -3.14 29.29
N LYS A 96 -20.27 -3.85 28.16
CA LYS A 96 -18.98 -4.39 27.70
C LYS A 96 -18.08 -3.23 27.25
N GLY A 97 -16.83 -3.26 27.67
CA GLY A 97 -15.88 -2.14 27.48
C GLY A 97 -15.86 -1.10 28.59
N GLU A 98 -16.76 -1.17 29.57
CA GLU A 98 -16.68 -0.32 30.76
C GLU A 98 -15.66 -0.87 31.77
N SER A 99 -15.18 0.02 32.67
CA SER A 99 -14.21 -0.38 33.70
C SER A 99 -14.82 -1.45 34.62
N PRO A 100 -14.12 -2.57 34.88
CA PRO A 100 -14.59 -3.60 35.81
C PRO A 100 -14.86 -3.10 37.23
N ASN A 101 -14.21 -2.00 37.62
CA ASN A 101 -14.33 -1.40 38.96
C ASN A 101 -14.59 0.12 38.85
N PRO A 102 -15.84 0.54 38.59
CA PRO A 102 -16.19 1.95 38.43
C PRO A 102 -15.98 2.78 39.71
N GLU A 103 -16.08 2.14 40.88
CA GLU A 103 -15.84 2.81 42.17
C GLU A 103 -14.37 3.25 42.36
N LEU A 104 -13.41 2.55 41.76
CA LEU A 104 -12.00 2.93 41.86
C LEU A 104 -11.68 4.17 41.01
N LEU A 105 -12.48 4.46 39.98
CA LEU A 105 -12.30 5.62 39.10
C LEU A 105 -12.74 6.92 39.77
N THR A 106 -13.80 6.85 40.56
CA THR A 106 -14.45 7.98 41.23
C THR A 106 -13.87 8.27 42.61
N ARG A 107 -13.14 7.32 43.22
CA ARG A 107 -12.41 7.57 44.47
C ARG A 107 -11.38 8.71 44.30
N PRO A 108 -11.39 9.73 45.19
CA PRO A 108 -10.39 10.79 45.16
C PRO A 108 -9.02 10.21 45.54
N LEU A 109 -8.00 10.46 44.72
CA LEU A 109 -6.63 10.00 44.99
C LEU A 109 -5.87 11.07 45.80
N PHE A 110 -6.02 12.34 45.40
CA PHE A 110 -5.40 13.50 46.01
C PHE A 110 -6.30 14.72 45.77
N GLY A 111 -6.98 15.22 46.82
CA GLY A 111 -7.87 16.38 46.72
C GLY A 111 -9.02 16.22 45.70
N PRO A 112 -9.35 17.23 44.88
CA PRO A 112 -10.44 17.17 43.89
C PRO A 112 -10.13 16.34 42.63
N ILE A 113 -8.97 15.66 42.61
CA ILE A 113 -8.50 14.83 41.49
C ILE A 113 -8.86 13.36 41.78
N ASN A 114 -9.85 12.86 41.04
CA ASN A 114 -10.15 11.44 40.95
C ASN A 114 -9.31 10.80 39.81
N ARG A 115 -9.24 9.46 39.77
CA ARG A 115 -8.45 8.74 38.75
C ARG A 115 -8.91 9.05 37.33
N GLU A 116 -10.20 9.24 37.14
CA GLU A 116 -10.78 9.59 35.85
C GLU A 116 -10.28 10.93 35.32
N ARG A 117 -10.34 12.00 36.13
CA ARG A 117 -9.79 13.32 35.76
C ARG A 117 -8.30 13.27 35.52
N LEU A 118 -7.58 12.45 36.27
CA LEU A 118 -6.15 12.25 36.04
C LEU A 118 -5.89 11.62 34.67
N ILE A 119 -6.67 10.62 34.26
CA ILE A 119 -6.54 9.99 32.93
C ILE A 119 -6.81 11.03 31.83
N TYR A 120 -7.87 11.84 31.95
CA TYR A 120 -8.17 12.88 30.97
C TYR A 120 -7.09 13.98 30.94
N LEU A 121 -6.58 14.40 32.10
CA LEU A 121 -5.51 15.37 32.18
C LEU A 121 -4.21 14.82 31.57
N CYS A 122 -3.85 13.58 31.88
CA CYS A 122 -2.70 12.90 31.27
C CYS A 122 -2.87 12.74 29.76
N GLY A 123 -4.08 12.44 29.28
CA GLY A 123 -4.38 12.39 27.85
C GLY A 123 -4.16 13.75 27.18
N LEU A 124 -4.69 14.83 27.78
CA LEU A 124 -4.54 16.19 27.27
C LEU A 124 -3.08 16.68 27.31
N LEU A 125 -2.38 16.44 28.42
CA LEU A 125 -0.94 16.72 28.54
C LEU A 125 -0.12 15.87 27.55
N GLY A 126 -0.55 14.64 27.30
CA GLY A 126 0.01 13.75 26.29
C GLY A 126 -0.05 14.35 24.89
N VAL A 127 -1.15 15.01 24.51
CA VAL A 127 -1.25 15.76 23.25
C VAL A 127 -0.15 16.84 23.19
N GLY A 128 0.04 17.59 24.27
CA GLY A 128 1.12 18.57 24.38
C GLY A 128 2.51 17.94 24.24
N GLY A 129 2.76 16.81 24.90
CA GLY A 129 4.00 16.06 24.79
C GLY A 129 4.28 15.57 23.36
N VAL A 130 3.29 14.98 22.69
CA VAL A 130 3.38 14.56 21.29
C VAL A 130 3.59 15.76 20.37
N TRP A 131 2.92 16.88 20.62
CA TRP A 131 3.08 18.10 19.82
C TRP A 131 4.47 18.70 19.88
N LEU A 132 5.15 18.62 21.04
CA LEU A 132 6.56 18.99 21.17
C LEU A 132 7.49 17.97 20.50
N LEU A 133 7.12 16.69 20.50
CA LEU A 133 7.94 15.59 19.97
C LEU A 133 7.92 15.53 18.43
N VAL A 134 6.75 15.64 17.81
CA VAL A 134 6.53 15.39 16.37
C VAL A 134 7.45 16.22 15.44
N PRO A 135 7.75 17.50 15.72
CA PRO A 135 8.69 18.27 14.90
C PRO A 135 10.14 17.75 14.97
N HIS A 136 10.52 17.06 16.06
CA HIS A 136 11.88 16.61 16.32
C HIS A 136 12.11 15.18 15.82
N LYS A 137 12.37 15.05 14.52
CA LYS A 137 12.53 13.78 13.78
C LYS A 137 13.51 12.81 14.45
N ASP A 138 14.65 13.31 14.94
CA ASP A 138 15.69 12.47 15.57
C ASP A 138 15.24 11.86 16.89
N ILE A 139 14.47 12.62 17.68
CA ILE A 139 13.91 12.17 18.95
C ILE A 139 12.82 11.14 18.67
N VAL A 140 11.92 11.41 17.72
CA VAL A 140 10.87 10.46 17.31
C VAL A 140 11.48 9.16 16.81
N GLY A 141 12.50 9.22 15.95
CA GLY A 141 13.18 8.04 15.43
C GLY A 141 13.88 7.23 16.53
N THR A 142 14.52 7.89 17.49
CA THR A 142 15.14 7.23 18.64
C THR A 142 14.12 6.60 19.57
N ALA A 143 13.02 7.31 19.87
CA ALA A 143 11.92 6.82 20.68
C ALA A 143 11.26 5.59 20.02
N LEU A 144 11.06 5.63 18.69
CA LEU A 144 10.51 4.50 17.96
C LEU A 144 11.43 3.28 18.05
N LYS A 145 12.73 3.43 17.77
CA LYS A 145 13.73 2.35 17.93
C LYS A 145 13.73 1.75 19.34
N LEU A 146 13.74 2.62 20.37
CA LEU A 146 13.74 2.19 21.76
C LEU A 146 12.45 1.45 22.14
N SER A 147 11.30 1.97 21.73
CA SER A 147 9.98 1.37 22.01
C SER A 147 9.78 0.02 21.32
N SER A 148 10.25 -0.12 20.07
CA SER A 148 10.26 -1.39 19.34
C SER A 148 11.16 -2.42 20.01
N ALA A 149 12.38 -2.02 20.42
CA ALA A 149 13.28 -2.90 21.18
C ALA A 149 12.67 -3.32 22.52
N ALA A 150 12.08 -2.39 23.27
CA ALA A 150 11.41 -2.68 24.54
C ALA A 150 10.24 -3.66 24.36
N SER A 151 9.44 -3.49 23.31
CA SER A 151 8.31 -4.39 23.00
C SER A 151 8.79 -5.79 22.63
N ALA A 152 9.86 -5.91 21.85
CA ALA A 152 10.47 -7.20 21.52
C ALA A 152 11.01 -7.91 22.78
N LEU A 153 11.72 -7.18 23.64
CA LEU A 153 12.21 -7.71 24.92
C LEU A 153 11.04 -8.15 25.83
N PHE A 154 9.95 -7.38 25.85
CA PHE A 154 8.76 -7.74 26.62
C PHE A 154 8.10 -9.03 26.12
N ILE A 155 8.01 -9.23 24.80
CA ILE A 155 7.50 -10.47 24.21
C ILE A 155 8.40 -11.66 24.57
N VAL A 156 9.72 -11.50 24.49
CA VAL A 156 10.68 -12.53 24.91
C VAL A 156 10.53 -12.85 26.40
N TRP A 157 10.36 -11.82 27.23
CA TRP A 157 10.11 -11.99 28.65
C TRP A 157 8.82 -12.77 28.93
N ILE A 158 7.73 -12.49 28.20
CA ILE A 158 6.47 -13.26 28.30
C ILE A 158 6.70 -14.74 27.95
N LEU A 159 7.41 -15.00 26.84
CA LEU A 159 7.72 -16.36 26.37
C LEU A 159 8.52 -17.17 27.40
N VAL A 160 9.51 -16.55 28.03
CA VAL A 160 10.42 -17.23 28.97
C VAL A 160 9.80 -17.39 30.36
N PHE A 161 9.20 -16.33 30.90
CA PHE A 161 8.82 -16.26 32.31
C PHE A 161 7.32 -16.45 32.58
N LEU A 162 6.45 -16.10 31.63
CA LEU A 162 4.99 -16.14 31.83
C LEU A 162 4.37 -17.42 31.28
N CYS A 163 4.80 -17.88 30.11
CA CYS A 163 4.31 -19.12 29.52
C CYS A 163 4.88 -20.34 30.26
N LYS A 164 4.08 -20.88 31.19
CA LYS A 164 4.47 -22.03 32.02
C LYS A 164 4.13 -23.36 31.35
N THR A 165 3.07 -23.40 30.55
CA THR A 165 2.67 -24.62 29.82
C THR A 165 3.25 -24.65 28.42
N TRP A 166 3.51 -25.86 27.92
CA TRP A 166 4.08 -26.07 26.58
C TRP A 166 3.13 -25.61 25.47
N VAL A 167 1.82 -25.75 25.68
CA VAL A 167 0.77 -25.31 24.74
C VAL A 167 0.73 -23.78 24.62
N GLU A 168 0.86 -23.04 25.73
CA GLU A 168 0.96 -21.58 25.70
C GLU A 168 2.18 -21.12 24.92
N ARG A 169 3.34 -21.77 25.15
CA ARG A 169 4.58 -21.48 24.43
C ARG A 169 4.42 -21.69 22.93
N GLN A 170 3.79 -22.78 22.48
CA GLN A 170 3.54 -23.01 21.05
C GLN A 170 2.66 -21.94 20.43
N ARG A 171 1.57 -21.55 21.11
CA ARG A 171 0.67 -20.49 20.61
C ARG A 171 1.38 -19.13 20.52
N MET A 172 2.22 -18.81 21.50
CA MET A 172 3.02 -17.58 21.50
C MET A 172 4.14 -17.62 20.46
N MET A 173 4.81 -18.76 20.27
CA MET A 173 5.79 -18.91 19.20
C MET A 173 5.15 -18.71 17.82
N LEU A 174 3.95 -19.27 17.59
CA LEU A 174 3.20 -19.03 16.36
C LEU A 174 2.89 -17.54 16.18
N ALA A 175 2.43 -16.87 17.23
CA ALA A 175 2.16 -15.43 17.19
C ALA A 175 3.43 -14.62 16.85
N VAL A 176 4.58 -14.95 17.45
CA VAL A 176 5.86 -14.28 17.16
C VAL A 176 6.31 -14.53 15.73
N ILE A 177 6.19 -15.75 15.22
CA ILE A 177 6.51 -16.08 13.82
C ILE A 177 5.62 -15.28 12.87
N LEU A 178 4.30 -15.21 13.13
CA LEU A 178 3.37 -14.43 12.32
C LEU A 178 3.66 -12.93 12.39
N VAL A 179 4.00 -12.39 13.57
CA VAL A 179 4.40 -10.99 13.73
C VAL A 179 5.69 -10.70 12.98
N LEU A 180 6.70 -11.58 13.06
CA LEU A 180 7.94 -11.42 12.29
C LEU A 180 7.68 -11.45 10.79
N GLY A 181 6.86 -12.40 10.31
CA GLY A 181 6.43 -12.46 8.92
C GLY A 181 5.71 -11.19 8.47
N ALA A 182 4.81 -10.65 9.30
CA ALA A 182 4.12 -9.39 9.03
C ALA A 182 5.07 -8.20 9.00
N VAL A 183 6.04 -8.13 9.91
CA VAL A 183 7.08 -7.07 9.92
C VAL A 183 7.88 -7.12 8.62
N VAL A 184 8.36 -8.30 8.21
CA VAL A 184 9.09 -8.47 6.95
C VAL A 184 8.21 -8.09 5.76
N PHE A 185 6.98 -8.60 5.70
CA PHE A 185 6.03 -8.30 4.64
C PHE A 185 5.79 -6.79 4.50
N PHE A 186 5.39 -6.11 5.58
CA PHE A 186 5.12 -4.67 5.53
C PHE A 186 6.38 -3.85 5.26
N THR A 187 7.54 -4.27 5.76
CA THR A 187 8.81 -3.59 5.44
C THR A 187 9.12 -3.67 3.95
N LEU A 188 9.00 -4.86 3.36
CA LEU A 188 9.24 -5.06 1.93
C LEU A 188 8.17 -4.37 1.06
N PHE A 189 6.92 -4.43 1.47
CA PHE A 189 5.81 -3.77 0.78
C PHE A 189 5.98 -2.25 0.76
N GLU A 190 6.31 -1.63 1.89
CA GLU A 190 6.57 -0.19 1.96
C GLU A 190 7.89 0.19 1.26
N GLN A 191 8.86 -0.73 1.19
CA GLN A 191 10.10 -0.53 0.45
C GLN A 191 9.90 -0.66 -1.07
N ALA A 192 8.91 -1.42 -1.54
CA ALA A 192 8.62 -1.57 -2.97
C ALA A 192 8.41 -0.21 -3.64
N GLY A 193 7.67 0.70 -3.01
CA GLY A 193 7.48 2.07 -3.51
C GLY A 193 8.74 2.96 -3.50
N THR A 194 9.87 2.48 -2.97
CA THR A 194 11.18 3.16 -3.04
C THR A 194 12.15 2.52 -4.03
N SER A 195 11.73 1.46 -4.72
CA SER A 195 12.51 0.82 -5.76
C SER A 195 12.54 1.68 -7.03
N LEU A 196 13.70 1.79 -7.69
CA LEU A 196 13.90 2.61 -8.88
C LEU A 196 13.44 1.87 -10.15
N ASN A 197 12.23 1.29 -10.10
CA ASN A 197 11.64 0.55 -11.20
C ASN A 197 10.91 1.52 -12.14
N LEU A 198 11.36 1.60 -13.39
CA LEU A 198 10.83 2.53 -14.39
C LEU A 198 9.36 2.26 -14.69
N PHE A 199 8.97 0.98 -14.81
CA PHE A 199 7.62 0.62 -15.23
C PHE A 199 6.60 0.58 -14.08
N GLU A 200 7.02 0.57 -12.82
CA GLU A 200 6.10 0.68 -11.68
C GLU A 200 5.36 2.03 -11.69
N GLN A 201 6.04 3.11 -12.08
CA GLN A 201 5.44 4.44 -12.17
C GLN A 201 4.44 4.58 -13.32
N VAL A 202 4.64 3.83 -14.42
CA VAL A 202 3.82 3.92 -15.64
C VAL A 202 2.66 2.92 -15.61
N HIS A 203 2.95 1.68 -15.25
CA HIS A 203 2.03 0.54 -15.38
C HIS A 203 1.57 -0.05 -14.03
N GLY A 204 2.20 0.31 -12.90
CA GLY A 204 1.84 -0.22 -11.58
C GLY A 204 1.98 -1.74 -11.48
N ASP A 205 0.91 -2.43 -11.05
CA ASP A 205 0.82 -3.90 -10.96
C ASP A 205 -0.03 -4.52 -12.11
N SER A 206 -0.18 -3.79 -13.21
CA SER A 206 -0.96 -4.27 -14.37
C SER A 206 -0.20 -5.32 -15.19
N ARG A 207 -0.93 -6.11 -15.99
CA ARG A 207 -0.35 -7.09 -16.93
C ARG A 207 0.55 -6.43 -17.99
N ASP A 208 0.26 -5.18 -18.32
CA ASP A 208 1.03 -4.37 -19.27
C ASP A 208 2.47 -4.17 -18.81
N ARG A 209 2.69 -4.08 -17.48
CA ARG A 209 4.05 -4.08 -16.91
C ARG A 209 4.80 -5.35 -17.28
N GLY A 210 4.14 -6.49 -17.16
CA GLY A 210 4.72 -7.80 -17.48
C GLY A 210 5.17 -7.89 -18.93
N GLN A 211 4.33 -7.45 -19.87
CA GLN A 211 4.68 -7.45 -21.30
C GLN A 211 5.82 -6.48 -21.60
N ALA A 212 5.78 -5.26 -21.06
CA ALA A 212 6.85 -4.28 -21.23
C ALA A 212 8.21 -4.80 -20.71
N MET A 213 8.22 -5.58 -19.62
CA MET A 213 9.44 -6.21 -19.10
C MET A 213 9.97 -7.31 -20.02
N VAL A 214 9.09 -8.08 -20.69
CA VAL A 214 9.49 -9.09 -21.67
C VAL A 214 10.08 -8.43 -22.91
N ASP A 215 9.45 -7.36 -23.39
CA ASP A 215 9.91 -6.61 -24.56
C ASP A 215 11.28 -5.96 -24.29
N LEU A 216 11.47 -5.39 -23.10
CA LEU A 216 12.74 -4.83 -22.66
C LEU A 216 13.84 -5.90 -22.53
N LEU A 217 13.49 -7.11 -22.05
CA LEU A 217 14.42 -8.23 -22.00
C LEU A 217 14.85 -8.66 -23.41
N ALA A 218 13.95 -8.63 -24.39
CA ALA A 218 14.28 -8.93 -25.78
C ALA A 218 15.25 -7.88 -26.36
N GLN A 219 15.03 -6.59 -26.09
CA GLN A 219 15.95 -5.51 -26.48
C GLN A 219 17.35 -5.70 -25.87
N TYR A 220 17.44 -6.11 -24.61
CA TYR A 220 18.72 -6.42 -23.97
C TYR A 220 19.43 -7.58 -24.66
N GLN A 221 18.70 -8.65 -25.00
CA GLN A 221 19.25 -9.81 -25.70
C GLN A 221 19.74 -9.46 -27.11
N GLU A 222 19.03 -8.60 -27.83
CA GLU A 222 19.46 -8.09 -29.15
C GLU A 222 20.76 -7.29 -29.07
N ALA A 223 20.96 -6.53 -27.99
CA ALA A 223 22.22 -5.85 -27.70
C ALA A 223 23.31 -6.78 -27.13
N GLY A 224 23.05 -8.09 -27.02
CA GLY A 224 23.99 -9.09 -26.52
C GLY A 224 24.12 -9.12 -24.99
N LEU A 225 23.19 -8.51 -24.25
CA LEU A 225 23.14 -8.53 -22.79
C LEU A 225 22.25 -9.66 -22.28
N ALA A 226 22.76 -10.42 -21.32
CA ALA A 226 22.02 -11.46 -20.63
C ALA A 226 21.83 -11.08 -19.17
N LEU A 227 20.59 -10.75 -18.80
CA LEU A 227 20.27 -10.36 -17.44
C LEU A 227 20.30 -11.59 -16.50
N GLN A 228 20.97 -11.46 -15.36
CA GLN A 228 20.92 -12.48 -14.31
C GLN A 228 19.60 -12.39 -13.54
N ALA A 229 19.04 -13.53 -13.13
CA ALA A 229 17.70 -13.64 -12.53
C ALA A 229 17.47 -12.91 -11.19
N GLN A 230 18.45 -12.13 -10.70
CA GLN A 230 18.38 -11.40 -9.43
C GLN A 230 17.91 -9.95 -9.60
N GLU A 231 17.83 -9.43 -10.82
CA GLU A 231 17.41 -8.06 -11.09
C GLU A 231 16.25 -8.03 -12.09
N LEU A 232 15.36 -7.04 -11.94
CA LEU A 232 14.27 -6.82 -12.88
C LEU A 232 14.77 -5.97 -14.06
N PRO A 233 14.32 -6.24 -15.30
CA PRO A 233 14.76 -5.48 -16.48
C PRO A 233 14.52 -3.97 -16.38
N ASP A 234 13.45 -3.56 -15.69
CA ASP A 234 13.02 -2.16 -15.52
C ASP A 234 13.74 -1.42 -14.39
N TYR A 235 14.72 -2.05 -13.74
CA TYR A 235 15.54 -1.42 -12.71
C TYR A 235 16.48 -0.38 -13.36
N LEU A 236 16.40 0.88 -12.94
CA LEU A 236 17.12 1.99 -13.61
C LEU A 236 18.63 1.72 -13.82
N PRO A 237 19.41 1.20 -12.86
CA PRO A 237 20.82 0.87 -13.09
C PRO A 237 21.05 -0.16 -14.20
N VAL A 238 20.20 -1.20 -14.30
CA VAL A 238 20.26 -2.19 -15.39
C VAL A 238 19.99 -1.52 -16.74
N TYR A 239 18.99 -0.65 -16.79
CA TYR A 239 18.67 0.11 -18.00
C TYR A 239 19.82 1.05 -18.41
N LEU A 240 20.51 1.67 -17.44
CA LEU A 240 21.70 2.49 -17.70
C LEU A 240 22.89 1.65 -18.19
N GLU A 241 23.06 0.43 -17.68
CA GLU A 241 24.07 -0.52 -18.18
C GLU A 241 23.78 -0.89 -19.65
N TYR A 242 22.52 -1.16 -19.99
CA TYR A 242 22.09 -1.32 -21.37
C TYR A 242 22.43 -0.11 -22.25
N CYS A 243 22.09 1.10 -21.80
CA CYS A 243 22.42 2.34 -22.53
C CYS A 243 23.94 2.52 -22.72
N SER A 244 24.77 1.97 -21.82
CA SER A 244 26.24 2.09 -21.91
C SER A 244 26.87 1.24 -23.02
N VAL A 245 26.15 0.23 -23.51
CA VAL A 245 26.60 -0.68 -24.58
C VAL A 245 26.14 -0.21 -25.97
N LEU A 246 25.12 0.65 -26.02
CA LEU A 246 24.60 1.20 -27.27
C LEU A 246 25.54 2.27 -27.87
N ASP A 247 25.38 2.51 -29.17
CA ASP A 247 26.00 3.65 -29.83
C ASP A 247 25.52 4.97 -29.20
N PRO A 248 26.34 6.03 -29.13
CA PRO A 248 26.01 7.26 -28.41
C PRO A 248 24.70 7.95 -28.85
N GLY A 249 24.28 7.77 -30.09
CA GLY A 249 22.98 8.24 -30.59
C GLY A 249 21.82 7.43 -30.01
N ALA A 250 21.85 6.10 -30.19
CA ALA A 250 20.83 5.18 -29.66
C ALA A 250 20.76 5.21 -28.14
N ALA A 251 21.89 5.35 -27.45
CA ALA A 251 21.94 5.53 -26.00
C ALA A 251 21.21 6.80 -25.55
N ARG A 252 21.33 7.89 -26.32
CA ARG A 252 20.65 9.14 -26.01
C ARG A 252 19.14 9.03 -26.25
N ASP A 253 18.74 8.39 -27.34
CA ASP A 253 17.32 8.17 -27.67
C ASP A 253 16.65 7.30 -26.58
N ALA A 254 17.30 6.20 -26.17
CA ALA A 254 16.83 5.36 -25.06
C ALA A 254 16.72 6.13 -23.73
N LEU A 255 17.72 6.96 -23.41
CA LEU A 255 17.66 7.82 -22.22
C LEU A 255 16.56 8.89 -22.29
N GLU A 256 16.20 9.34 -23.50
CA GLU A 256 15.11 10.31 -23.72
C GLU A 256 13.74 9.70 -23.40
N GLU A 257 13.51 8.42 -23.77
CA GLU A 257 12.27 7.70 -23.46
C GLU A 257 11.98 7.64 -21.96
N VAL A 258 13.01 7.47 -21.14
CA VAL A 258 12.90 7.39 -19.67
C VAL A 258 13.15 8.75 -18.97
N ALA A 259 13.45 9.81 -19.72
CA ALA A 259 13.90 11.09 -19.16
C ALA A 259 12.87 11.73 -18.22
N LEU A 260 11.57 11.57 -18.51
CA LEU A 260 10.50 12.09 -17.66
C LEU A 260 10.46 11.40 -16.29
N LEU A 261 10.64 10.08 -16.25
CA LEU A 261 10.67 9.30 -15.01
C LEU A 261 11.89 9.68 -14.17
N VAL A 262 13.06 9.80 -14.80
CA VAL A 262 14.29 10.22 -14.13
C VAL A 262 14.21 11.69 -13.66
N ALA A 263 13.51 12.56 -14.39
CA ALA A 263 13.28 13.94 -13.99
C ALA A 263 12.41 14.04 -12.73
N HIS A 264 11.37 13.19 -12.61
CA HIS A 264 10.57 13.08 -11.39
C HIS A 264 11.41 12.63 -10.20
N LEU A 265 12.29 11.64 -10.41
CA LEU A 265 13.23 11.19 -9.39
C LEU A 265 14.18 12.32 -8.97
N ALA A 266 14.74 13.07 -9.93
CA ALA A 266 15.60 14.22 -9.65
C ALA A 266 14.86 15.29 -8.83
N ALA A 267 13.62 15.62 -9.20
CA ALA A 267 12.78 16.57 -8.47
C ALA A 267 12.47 16.10 -7.04
N ALA A 268 12.16 14.81 -6.86
CA ALA A 268 11.88 14.23 -5.55
C ALA A 268 13.13 14.23 -4.64
N LEU A 269 14.31 13.94 -5.20
CA LEU A 269 15.59 13.98 -4.48
C LEU A 269 16.02 15.40 -4.13
N ASP A 270 15.82 16.37 -5.03
CA ASP A 270 16.13 17.80 -4.81
C ASP A 270 15.27 18.37 -3.67
N ARG A 271 13.96 18.05 -3.63
CA ARG A 271 13.07 18.43 -2.52
C ARG A 271 13.47 17.86 -1.16
N ARG A 272 14.21 16.74 -1.15
CA ARG A 272 14.73 16.10 0.07
C ARG A 272 16.15 16.55 0.41
N GLU A 273 16.71 17.50 -0.33
CA GLU A 273 18.09 17.97 -0.19
C GLU A 273 19.12 16.82 -0.27
N SER A 274 18.81 15.79 -1.06
CA SER A 274 19.66 14.61 -1.22
C SER A 274 20.79 14.87 -2.20
N SER A 275 22.02 14.50 -1.85
CA SER A 275 23.18 14.57 -2.75
C SER A 275 23.01 13.73 -4.01
N TRP A 276 22.17 12.69 -3.96
CA TRP A 276 21.84 11.83 -5.10
C TRP A 276 21.03 12.54 -6.20
N ALA A 277 20.45 13.72 -5.92
CA ALA A 277 19.79 14.54 -6.93
C ALA A 277 20.74 14.89 -8.09
N ALA A 278 22.04 15.06 -7.80
CA ALA A 278 23.05 15.35 -8.81
C ALA A 278 23.23 14.18 -9.80
N VAL A 279 23.07 12.93 -9.35
CA VAL A 279 23.20 11.73 -10.20
C VAL A 279 22.01 11.64 -11.14
N ALA A 280 20.78 11.75 -10.63
CA ALA A 280 19.58 11.75 -11.47
C ALA A 280 19.59 12.93 -12.47
N ALA A 281 20.02 14.12 -12.03
CA ALA A 281 20.17 15.28 -12.91
C ALA A 281 21.23 15.06 -14.00
N ALA A 282 22.31 14.32 -13.71
CA ALA A 282 23.32 13.97 -14.71
C ALA A 282 22.76 13.03 -15.78
N VAL A 283 21.94 12.05 -15.40
CA VAL A 283 21.25 11.16 -16.35
C VAL A 283 20.31 11.95 -17.27
N CYS A 284 19.48 12.87 -16.73
CA CYS A 284 18.65 13.74 -17.58
C CYS A 284 19.50 14.60 -18.53
N ARG A 285 20.66 15.09 -18.08
CA ARG A 285 21.58 15.86 -18.92
C ARG A 285 22.20 15.00 -20.03
N LEU A 286 22.46 13.72 -19.78
CA LEU A 286 22.92 12.77 -20.81
C LEU A 286 21.84 12.50 -21.87
N ALA A 287 20.57 12.46 -21.47
CA ALA A 287 19.43 12.47 -22.40
C ALA A 287 19.35 13.79 -23.20
N GLY A 288 20.00 14.86 -22.71
CA GLY A 288 19.96 16.20 -23.31
C GLY A 288 18.77 17.03 -22.85
N VAL A 289 18.16 16.67 -21.72
CA VAL A 289 16.96 17.31 -21.19
C VAL A 289 17.28 18.03 -19.87
N ASP A 290 16.76 19.25 -19.71
CA ASP A 290 16.74 19.91 -18.40
C ASP A 290 15.53 19.43 -17.61
N TRP A 291 15.77 18.63 -16.57
CA TRP A 291 14.73 18.04 -15.74
C TRP A 291 13.80 19.09 -15.11
N ARG A 292 14.31 20.29 -14.79
CA ARG A 292 13.47 21.36 -14.21
C ARG A 292 12.50 21.92 -15.23
N ALA A 293 12.97 22.09 -16.46
CA ALA A 293 12.14 22.55 -17.57
C ALA A 293 11.08 21.50 -17.93
N LEU A 294 11.46 20.22 -17.94
CA LEU A 294 10.58 19.10 -18.26
C LEU A 294 9.43 18.97 -17.26
N ILE A 295 9.72 18.96 -15.95
CA ILE A 295 8.70 18.93 -14.89
C ILE A 295 7.79 20.17 -14.94
N ALA A 296 8.35 21.35 -15.25
CA ALA A 296 7.56 22.57 -15.41
C ALA A 296 6.69 22.56 -16.67
N GLN A 297 7.08 21.84 -17.73
CA GLN A 297 6.29 21.66 -18.95
C GLN A 297 5.13 20.71 -18.70
N GLU A 298 5.41 19.57 -18.06
CA GLU A 298 4.39 18.60 -17.67
C GLU A 298 3.35 19.21 -16.72
N ALA A 299 3.78 19.90 -15.65
CA ALA A 299 2.85 20.57 -14.73
C ALA A 299 1.97 21.62 -15.45
N ARG A 300 2.48 22.24 -16.52
CA ARG A 300 1.69 23.14 -17.37
C ARG A 300 0.71 22.38 -18.28
N GLN A 301 1.11 21.23 -18.82
CA GLN A 301 0.22 20.37 -19.60
C GLN A 301 -0.89 19.77 -18.72
N GLU A 302 -0.58 19.29 -17.51
CA GLU A 302 -1.57 18.82 -16.54
C GLU A 302 -2.57 19.93 -16.16
N ALA A 303 -2.08 21.14 -15.90
CA ALA A 303 -2.93 22.30 -15.59
C ALA A 303 -3.82 22.75 -16.76
N GLN A 304 -3.45 22.41 -18.00
CA GLN A 304 -4.21 22.71 -19.22
C GLN A 304 -5.11 21.55 -19.66
N SER A 305 -4.94 20.36 -19.07
CA SER A 305 -5.71 19.17 -19.41
C SER A 305 -7.10 19.25 -18.73
N PRO A 306 -8.21 19.22 -19.49
CA PRO A 306 -9.54 19.18 -18.89
C PRO A 306 -9.74 17.85 -18.14
N THR A 307 -10.19 17.90 -16.89
CA THR A 307 -10.47 16.72 -16.03
C THR A 307 -11.68 15.93 -16.56
N PRO A 308 -11.83 14.64 -16.17
CA PRO A 308 -11.10 13.47 -16.61
C PRO A 308 -11.87 12.73 -17.71
N GLY A 309 -11.28 12.64 -18.91
CA GLY A 309 -11.60 11.57 -19.86
C GLY A 309 -10.51 10.49 -19.79
N PRO A 310 -10.74 9.28 -20.31
CA PRO A 310 -9.70 8.26 -20.44
C PRO A 310 -8.49 8.85 -21.18
N ARG A 311 -7.28 8.46 -20.74
CA ARG A 311 -6.00 8.94 -21.28
C ARG A 311 -6.00 8.76 -22.80
N GLU A 312 -5.30 9.63 -23.53
CA GLU A 312 -5.37 9.63 -25.00
C GLU A 312 -4.92 8.30 -25.63
N GLY A 313 -3.95 7.61 -25.01
CA GLY A 313 -3.55 6.24 -25.38
C GLY A 313 -4.55 5.14 -25.00
N GLN A 314 -5.56 5.44 -24.17
CA GLN A 314 -6.72 4.58 -23.90
C GLN A 314 -7.92 4.91 -24.81
N ARG A 315 -7.82 5.91 -25.72
CA ARG A 315 -8.89 6.26 -26.65
C ARG A 315 -8.89 5.44 -27.93
N GLU A 316 -7.75 4.86 -28.29
CA GLU A 316 -7.67 3.91 -29.39
C GLU A 316 -8.48 2.65 -29.03
N GLY A 317 -9.64 2.48 -29.67
CA GLY A 317 -10.56 1.35 -29.43
C GLY A 317 -11.81 1.69 -28.60
N LEU A 318 -11.94 2.91 -28.07
CA LEU A 318 -13.18 3.32 -27.39
C LEU A 318 -14.30 3.60 -28.41
N PRO A 319 -15.51 3.03 -28.23
CA PRO A 319 -16.66 3.39 -29.06
C PRO A 319 -17.04 4.86 -28.85
N ALA A 320 -17.44 5.53 -29.94
CA ALA A 320 -17.83 6.95 -29.94
C ALA A 320 -19.04 7.23 -29.04
N ASP A 321 -19.84 6.20 -28.77
CA ASP A 321 -20.98 6.19 -27.89
C ASP A 321 -20.61 5.57 -26.54
N TRP A 322 -20.78 6.35 -25.47
CA TRP A 322 -20.55 5.98 -24.07
C TRP A 322 -21.60 5.00 -23.53
N THR A 323 -22.03 4.05 -24.36
CA THR A 323 -23.01 3.04 -23.97
C THR A 323 -22.35 2.03 -23.01
N PRO A 324 -23.09 1.50 -22.01
CA PRO A 324 -22.55 0.50 -21.08
C PRO A 324 -21.93 -0.70 -21.80
N ALA A 325 -22.52 -1.15 -22.91
CA ALA A 325 -22.00 -2.25 -23.72
C ALA A 325 -20.68 -1.90 -24.43
N GLY A 326 -20.50 -0.65 -24.86
CA GLY A 326 -19.26 -0.19 -25.48
C GLY A 326 -18.13 -0.03 -24.47
N LEU A 327 -18.46 0.38 -23.24
CA LEU A 327 -17.52 0.36 -22.12
C LEU A 327 -17.16 -1.09 -21.75
N ASP A 328 -18.15 -1.96 -21.57
CA ASP A 328 -17.92 -3.38 -21.25
C ASP A 328 -17.05 -4.07 -22.31
N ALA A 329 -17.17 -3.70 -23.59
CA ALA A 329 -16.33 -4.25 -24.67
C ALA A 329 -14.85 -3.81 -24.58
N VAL A 330 -14.56 -2.62 -24.06
CA VAL A 330 -13.19 -2.11 -23.89
C VAL A 330 -12.52 -2.71 -22.65
N TRP A 331 -13.32 -3.05 -21.64
CA TRP A 331 -12.87 -3.70 -20.41
C TRP A 331 -13.01 -5.23 -20.44
N ALA A 332 -13.58 -5.79 -21.52
CA ALA A 332 -13.68 -7.22 -21.73
C ALA A 332 -12.30 -7.76 -22.13
N GLU A 333 -11.67 -8.51 -21.22
CA GLU A 333 -10.45 -9.23 -21.54
C GLU A 333 -10.71 -10.21 -22.69
N GLU A 334 -9.81 -10.25 -23.67
CA GLU A 334 -9.81 -11.31 -24.67
C GLU A 334 -9.70 -12.66 -23.95
N PRO A 335 -10.66 -13.59 -24.14
CA PRO A 335 -10.63 -14.86 -23.45
C PRO A 335 -9.36 -15.62 -23.85
N VAL A 336 -8.61 -16.06 -22.84
CA VAL A 336 -7.38 -16.83 -23.02
C VAL A 336 -7.68 -18.11 -23.79
N ASP A 337 -7.20 -18.20 -25.02
CA ASP A 337 -7.26 -19.42 -25.82
C ASP A 337 -6.18 -20.39 -25.34
N PHE A 338 -6.60 -21.34 -24.50
CA PHE A 338 -5.76 -22.48 -24.19
C PHE A 338 -5.75 -23.43 -25.39
N LEU A 339 -4.67 -23.39 -26.19
CA LEU A 339 -4.36 -24.41 -27.20
C LEU A 339 -5.42 -24.57 -28.32
N GLY A 340 -5.98 -23.47 -28.84
CA GLY A 340 -6.87 -23.52 -30.01
C GLY A 340 -8.28 -24.03 -29.69
N ALA A 341 -8.74 -23.90 -28.45
CA ALA A 341 -10.07 -24.29 -28.03
C ALA A 341 -11.09 -23.23 -28.50
N CYS A 342 -11.71 -23.49 -29.66
CA CYS A 342 -12.72 -22.60 -30.25
C CYS A 342 -13.89 -22.33 -29.28
N ASN A 343 -14.27 -21.06 -29.18
CA ASN A 343 -15.46 -20.58 -28.50
C ASN A 343 -16.74 -21.15 -29.17
N PRO A 344 -17.65 -21.83 -28.45
CA PRO A 344 -18.81 -22.52 -29.05
C PRO A 344 -19.78 -21.61 -29.81
N GLN A 345 -19.67 -20.29 -29.65
CA GLN A 345 -20.62 -19.34 -30.21
C GLN A 345 -20.24 -18.86 -31.61
N HIS A 346 -18.97 -18.92 -32.03
CA HIS A 346 -18.49 -18.29 -33.27
C HIS A 346 -17.45 -19.12 -34.03
N SER A 347 -17.79 -20.34 -34.47
CA SER A 347 -17.25 -20.97 -35.69
C SER A 347 -17.74 -22.41 -35.83
N THR A 348 -18.00 -22.84 -37.07
CA THR A 348 -18.25 -24.24 -37.42
C THR A 348 -17.04 -25.10 -37.01
N PRO A 349 -17.24 -26.20 -36.25
CA PRO A 349 -16.13 -26.95 -35.69
C PRO A 349 -15.33 -27.66 -36.79
N SER A 350 -14.03 -27.36 -36.91
CA SER A 350 -13.10 -28.20 -37.64
C SER A 350 -12.79 -29.44 -36.78
N VAL A 351 -13.62 -30.46 -36.90
CA VAL A 351 -13.35 -31.77 -36.27
C VAL A 351 -12.17 -32.40 -37.01
N GLN A 352 -10.96 -32.23 -36.50
CA GLN A 352 -9.87 -33.15 -36.85
C GLN A 352 -9.91 -34.33 -35.85
N PRO A 353 -10.07 -35.58 -36.33
CA PRO A 353 -10.10 -36.73 -35.44
C PRO A 353 -8.74 -36.92 -34.77
N VAL A 354 -8.76 -37.19 -33.47
CA VAL A 354 -7.58 -37.50 -32.66
C VAL A 354 -6.87 -38.72 -33.24
N GLN A 355 -5.65 -38.54 -33.74
CA GLN A 355 -4.79 -39.67 -34.15
C GLN A 355 -4.07 -40.22 -32.92
N PHE A 356 -4.46 -41.43 -32.51
CA PHE A 356 -3.72 -42.18 -31.50
C PHE A 356 -2.47 -42.79 -32.14
N ILE A 357 -1.29 -42.36 -31.72
CA ILE A 357 -0.02 -42.99 -32.10
C ILE A 357 0.28 -44.09 -31.07
N ALA A 358 0.49 -45.32 -31.55
CA ALA A 358 0.85 -46.44 -30.70
C ALA A 358 2.24 -46.22 -30.07
N ARG A 359 2.35 -46.42 -28.75
CA ARG A 359 3.61 -46.33 -28.01
C ARG A 359 4.57 -47.39 -28.55
N ALA A 360 5.68 -46.96 -29.16
CA ALA A 360 6.74 -47.88 -29.57
C ALA A 360 7.25 -48.65 -28.34
N ALA A 361 7.12 -49.97 -28.37
CA ALA A 361 7.64 -50.83 -27.33
C ALA A 361 9.17 -50.76 -27.36
N HIS A 362 9.78 -50.13 -26.35
CA HIS A 362 11.21 -50.27 -26.10
C HIS A 362 11.49 -51.72 -25.71
N SER A 363 11.93 -52.54 -26.67
CA SER A 363 12.56 -53.81 -26.39
C SER A 363 13.94 -53.55 -25.78
N HIS A 364 14.08 -53.74 -24.48
CA HIS A 364 15.39 -53.94 -23.87
C HIS A 364 15.94 -55.29 -24.35
N PRO A 365 17.11 -55.35 -25.01
CA PRO A 365 17.74 -56.62 -25.32
C PRO A 365 18.31 -57.20 -24.02
N ALA A 366 17.83 -58.40 -23.65
CA ALA A 366 18.55 -59.28 -22.76
C ALA A 366 19.73 -59.87 -23.55
N GLY A 367 20.93 -59.75 -23.00
CA GLY A 367 22.15 -60.34 -23.54
C GLY A 367 23.15 -60.61 -22.42
N ASP A 368 23.18 -61.88 -22.04
CA ASP A 368 24.26 -62.72 -21.48
C ASP A 368 25.27 -62.18 -20.46
#